data_AF-A0A1V5DK09-F1
#
_entry.id   AF-A0A1V5DK09-F1
#
_cell.length_a   1.000
_cell.length_b   1.000
_cell.length_c   1.000
_cell.angle_alpha   90.00
_cell.angle_beta   90.00
_cell.angle_gamma   90.00
#
_symmetry.space_group_name_H-M   'P 1'
#
loop_
_entity.id
_entity.type
_entity.pdbx_description
1 polymer ?
#
loop_
_entity_poly.entity_id
_entity_poly.type
_entity_poly.pdbx_seq_one_letter_code
_entity_poly.pdbx_strand_id
1 'polypeptide(L)'
;MATRKTKELVRKPDLLLVSIEKVYTFVRSNLRFFIVGLIVFVLAMAAVYGYTIYAQNQEEKAQSTLFKGIRSFEEYSQTGKEESLASAENTFQTLIKQKQGKAYHVAKLYLATIYAQKGKTDEAKSLYQEIVKKSPGTMLKALAERALQNLEKK
;
A
#
# COMPACT_ATOMS: atom_id res chain seq x y z
N MET A 1 -59.84 15.15 -46.27
CA MET A 1 -59.57 13.74 -46.64
C MET A 1 -58.30 13.28 -45.93
N ALA A 2 -58.42 12.55 -44.82
CA ALA A 2 -57.27 12.14 -43.99
C ALA A 2 -57.38 10.67 -43.61
N THR A 3 -56.95 9.76 -44.51
CA THR A 3 -56.96 8.30 -44.28
C THR A 3 -55.81 7.60 -45.00
N ARG A 4 -54.55 8.00 -44.76
CA ARG A 4 -53.39 7.28 -45.31
C ARG A 4 -52.25 6.96 -44.34
N LYS A 5 -52.34 7.26 -43.05
CA LYS A 5 -51.21 7.09 -42.09
C LYS A 5 -51.39 6.07 -40.98
N THR A 6 -52.43 5.22 -41.01
CA THR A 6 -52.74 4.30 -39.90
C THR A 6 -52.51 2.81 -40.20
N LYS A 7 -52.08 2.42 -41.42
CA LYS A 7 -51.83 1.00 -41.74
C LYS A 7 -50.39 0.51 -41.53
N GLU A 8 -49.46 1.39 -41.16
CA GLU A 8 -48.03 1.03 -41.03
C GLU A 8 -47.56 0.81 -39.59
N LEU A 9 -48.45 0.85 -38.59
CA LEU A 9 -48.06 0.85 -37.18
C LEU A 9 -48.27 -0.50 -36.44
N VAL A 10 -48.39 -1.62 -37.17
CA VAL A 10 -48.65 -2.96 -36.58
C VAL A 10 -47.68 -4.04 -37.09
N ARG A 11 -46.45 -3.67 -37.49
CA ARG A 11 -45.45 -4.66 -37.95
C ARG A 11 -44.05 -4.38 -37.43
N LYS A 12 -43.87 -4.42 -36.10
CA LYS A 12 -42.56 -4.65 -35.48
C LYS A 12 -42.67 -5.46 -34.16
N PRO A 13 -43.12 -6.73 -34.17
CA PRO A 13 -42.81 -7.63 -33.07
C PRO A 13 -41.46 -8.35 -33.24
N ASP A 14 -40.83 -8.30 -34.42
CA ASP A 14 -39.82 -9.31 -34.74
C ASP A 14 -38.37 -8.92 -34.46
N LEU A 15 -38.05 -7.63 -34.29
CA LEU A 15 -36.66 -7.22 -34.01
C LEU A 15 -36.19 -7.63 -32.62
N LEU A 16 -37.05 -7.51 -31.62
CA LEU A 16 -36.74 -7.94 -30.25
C LEU A 16 -36.78 -9.46 -30.15
N LEU A 17 -37.79 -10.12 -30.73
CA LEU A 17 -37.91 -11.58 -30.72
C LEU A 17 -36.74 -12.28 -31.43
N VAL A 18 -36.34 -11.82 -32.63
CA VAL A 18 -35.20 -12.39 -33.37
C VAL A 18 -33.86 -12.10 -32.66
N SER A 19 -33.74 -10.95 -31.98
CA SER A 19 -32.57 -10.66 -31.16
C SER A 19 -32.52 -11.56 -29.92
N ILE A 20 -33.67 -11.85 -29.31
CA ILE A 20 -33.79 -12.77 -28.17
C ILE A 20 -33.49 -14.21 -28.60
N GLU A 21 -33.94 -14.66 -29.78
CA GLU A 21 -33.61 -16.00 -30.31
C GLU A 21 -32.12 -16.18 -30.60
N LYS A 22 -31.47 -15.16 -31.18
CA LYS A 22 -30.01 -15.18 -31.41
C LYS A 22 -29.23 -15.18 -30.11
N VAL A 23 -29.67 -14.41 -29.12
CA VAL A 23 -29.08 -14.43 -27.77
C VAL A 23 -29.30 -15.79 -27.11
N TYR A 24 -30.49 -16.40 -27.24
CA TYR A 24 -30.82 -17.69 -26.62
C TYR A 24 -29.95 -18.84 -27.18
N THR A 25 -29.77 -18.89 -28.49
CA THR A 25 -28.93 -19.91 -29.15
C THR A 25 -27.43 -19.69 -28.89
N PHE A 26 -26.98 -18.43 -28.90
CA PHE A 26 -25.59 -18.10 -28.59
C PHE A 26 -25.24 -18.41 -27.13
N VAL A 27 -26.12 -18.05 -26.19
CA VAL A 27 -25.97 -18.37 -24.77
C VAL A 27 -25.98 -19.89 -24.59
N ARG A 28 -26.95 -20.63 -25.13
CA ARG A 28 -27.00 -22.10 -24.94
C ARG A 28 -25.78 -22.84 -25.48
N SER A 29 -25.18 -22.37 -26.57
CA SER A 29 -23.99 -22.99 -27.16
C SER A 29 -22.68 -22.60 -26.45
N ASN A 30 -22.54 -21.34 -26.02
CA ASN A 30 -21.32 -20.81 -25.40
C ASN A 30 -21.38 -20.64 -23.87
N LEU A 31 -22.47 -21.01 -23.21
CA LEU A 31 -22.68 -20.86 -21.76
C LEU A 31 -21.52 -21.44 -20.94
N ARG A 32 -20.96 -22.58 -21.36
CA ARG A 32 -19.83 -23.21 -20.66
C ARG A 32 -18.59 -22.30 -20.61
N PHE A 33 -18.26 -21.61 -21.72
CA PHE A 33 -17.15 -20.68 -21.76
C PHE A 33 -17.42 -19.41 -20.95
N PHE A 34 -18.66 -18.90 -20.97
CA PHE A 34 -19.05 -17.77 -20.13
C PHE A 34 -18.99 -18.11 -18.64
N ILE A 35 -19.45 -19.29 -18.23
CA ILE A 35 -19.37 -19.75 -16.84
C ILE A 35 -17.91 -19.89 -16.40
N VAL A 36 -17.05 -20.51 -17.22
CA VAL A 36 -15.61 -20.62 -16.92
C VAL A 36 -14.97 -19.23 -16.82
N GLY A 37 -15.26 -18.33 -17.74
CA GLY A 37 -14.77 -16.95 -17.71
C GLY A 37 -15.21 -16.19 -16.45
N LEU A 38 -16.47 -16.36 -16.05
CA LEU A 38 -17.02 -15.76 -14.84
C LEU A 38 -16.38 -16.34 -13.57
N ILE A 39 -16.13 -17.64 -13.52
CA ILE A 39 -15.40 -18.28 -12.40
C ILE A 39 -13.98 -17.72 -12.31
N VAL A 40 -13.25 -17.65 -13.42
CA VAL A 40 -11.89 -17.09 -13.46
C VAL A 40 -11.90 -15.62 -13.02
N PHE A 41 -12.89 -14.85 -13.45
CA PHE A 41 -13.06 -13.46 -13.04
C PHE A 41 -13.30 -13.31 -11.53
N VAL A 42 -14.18 -14.14 -10.95
CA VAL A 42 -14.46 -14.16 -9.51
C VAL A 42 -13.20 -14.57 -8.72
N LEU A 43 -12.46 -15.58 -9.18
CA LEU A 43 -11.20 -16.00 -8.56
C LEU A 43 -10.14 -14.89 -8.61
N ALA A 44 -10.03 -14.18 -9.73
CA ALA A 44 -9.12 -13.04 -9.86
C ALA A 44 -9.49 -11.91 -8.88
N MET A 45 -10.78 -11.58 -8.75
CA MET A 45 -11.23 -10.60 -7.75
C MET A 45 -10.93 -11.06 -6.32
N ALA A 46 -11.21 -12.32 -5.98
CA ALA A 46 -10.92 -12.87 -4.66
C ALA A 46 -9.42 -12.81 -4.32
N ALA A 47 -8.55 -13.09 -5.30
CA ALA A 47 -7.10 -12.96 -5.13
C ALA A 47 -6.67 -11.51 -4.88
N VAL A 48 -7.23 -10.54 -5.63
CA VAL A 48 -6.94 -9.11 -5.43
C VAL A 48 -7.41 -8.65 -4.05
N TYR A 49 -8.65 -8.97 -3.65
CA TYR A 49 -9.17 -8.61 -2.33
C TYR A 49 -8.41 -9.28 -1.17
N GLY A 50 -8.03 -10.54 -1.34
CA GLY A 50 -7.19 -11.25 -0.37
C GLY A 50 -5.84 -10.57 -0.19
N TYR A 51 -5.21 -10.16 -1.29
CA TYR A 51 -3.94 -9.44 -1.27
C TYR A 51 -4.08 -8.05 -0.61
N THR A 52 -5.12 -7.29 -0.93
CA THR A 52 -5.31 -5.94 -0.35
C THR A 52 -5.57 -5.99 1.15
N ILE A 53 -6.39 -6.93 1.64
CA ILE A 53 -6.65 -7.11 3.08
C ILE A 53 -5.36 -7.53 3.81
N TYR A 54 -4.61 -8.47 3.23
CA TYR A 54 -3.36 -8.92 3.83
C TYR A 54 -2.32 -7.79 3.94
N ALA A 55 -2.20 -6.97 2.88
CA ALA A 55 -1.32 -5.81 2.87
C ALA A 55 -1.75 -4.74 3.89
N GLN A 56 -3.04 -4.42 3.97
CA GLN A 56 -3.57 -3.44 4.94
C GLN A 56 -3.32 -3.86 6.38
N ASN A 57 -3.58 -5.13 6.72
CA ASN A 57 -3.38 -5.63 8.07
C ASN A 57 -1.91 -5.64 8.50
N GLN A 58 -0.97 -5.79 7.55
CA GLN A 58 0.46 -5.60 7.83
C GLN A 58 0.80 -4.13 8.08
N GLU A 59 0.27 -3.21 7.27
CA GLU A 59 0.54 -1.78 7.45
C GLU A 59 0.02 -1.25 8.80
N GLU A 60 -1.16 -1.66 9.24
CA GLU A 60 -1.73 -1.25 10.53
C GLU A 60 -0.84 -1.70 11.71
N LYS A 61 -0.39 -2.96 11.70
CA LYS A 61 0.55 -3.47 12.70
C LYS A 61 1.88 -2.72 12.68
N ALA A 62 2.38 -2.40 11.49
CA ALA A 62 3.61 -1.63 11.34
C ALA A 62 3.46 -0.20 11.89
N GLN A 63 2.32 0.45 11.66
CA GLN A 63 2.03 1.78 12.20
C GLN A 63 1.91 1.77 13.73
N SER A 64 1.22 0.78 14.30
CA SER A 64 1.12 0.63 15.75
C SER A 64 2.49 0.43 16.41
N THR A 65 3.32 -0.45 15.84
CA THR A 65 4.68 -0.66 16.33
C THR A 65 5.55 0.59 16.14
N LEU A 66 5.39 1.32 15.04
CA LEU A 66 6.09 2.59 14.82
C LEU A 66 5.76 3.61 15.91
N PHE A 67 4.47 3.75 16.23
CA PHE A 67 4.02 4.65 17.28
C PHE A 67 4.62 4.29 18.64
N LYS A 68 4.68 2.98 18.98
CA LYS A 68 5.35 2.52 20.21
C LYS A 68 6.83 2.94 20.25
N GLY A 69 7.56 2.75 19.15
CA GLY A 69 8.97 3.12 19.07
C GLY A 69 9.20 4.62 19.21
N ILE A 70 8.36 5.44 18.56
CA ILE A 70 8.40 6.91 18.66
C ILE A 70 8.14 7.34 20.12
N ARG A 71 7.13 6.76 20.78
CA ARG A 71 6.82 7.09 22.17
C ARG A 71 7.97 6.78 23.11
N SER A 72 8.64 5.63 22.96
CA SER A 72 9.82 5.30 23.76
C SER A 72 11.00 6.23 23.47
N PHE A 73 11.20 6.63 22.21
CA PHE A 73 12.23 7.60 21.85
C PHE A 73 11.95 9.00 22.40
N GLU A 74 10.68 9.41 22.41
CA GLU A 74 10.22 10.65 22.99
C GLU A 74 10.41 10.64 24.51
N GLU A 75 10.07 9.55 25.18
CA GLU A 75 10.35 9.37 26.62
C GLU A 75 11.84 9.50 26.92
N TYR A 76 12.71 8.88 26.12
CA TYR A 76 14.16 9.08 26.23
C TYR A 76 14.54 10.56 26.07
N SER A 77 13.99 11.24 25.06
CA SER A 77 14.30 12.64 24.79
C SER A 77 13.89 13.56 25.95
N GLN A 78 12.85 13.18 26.70
CA GLN A 78 12.35 13.94 27.86
C GLN A 78 13.08 13.58 29.17
N THR A 79 13.42 12.31 29.36
CA THR A 79 13.89 11.79 30.67
C THR A 79 15.37 11.42 30.70
N GLY A 80 16.01 11.27 29.54
CA GLY A 80 17.37 10.75 29.40
C GLY A 80 17.53 9.26 29.77
N LYS A 81 16.44 8.51 29.95
CA LYS A 81 16.51 7.10 30.35
C LYS A 81 16.99 6.20 29.21
N GLU A 82 18.18 5.63 29.37
CA GLU A 82 18.77 4.68 28.42
C GLU A 82 17.87 3.46 28.15
N GLU A 83 17.08 3.02 29.12
CA GLU A 83 16.10 1.95 28.94
C GLU A 83 15.06 2.29 27.86
N SER A 84 14.54 3.52 27.87
CA SER A 84 13.59 3.99 26.86
C SER A 84 14.25 4.10 25.48
N LEU A 85 15.53 4.48 25.41
CA LEU A 85 16.31 4.49 24.17
C LEU A 85 16.50 3.08 23.60
N ALA A 86 16.87 2.11 24.45
CA ALA A 86 17.04 0.71 24.06
C ALA A 86 15.71 0.08 23.62
N SER A 87 14.61 0.42 24.27
CA SER A 87 13.26 -0.01 23.87
C SER A 87 12.88 0.54 22.49
N ALA A 88 13.15 1.83 22.24
CA ALA A 88 12.95 2.45 20.95
C ALA A 88 13.81 1.78 19.86
N GLU A 89 15.09 1.54 20.14
CA GLU A 89 16.02 0.88 19.22
C GLU A 89 15.49 -0.50 18.81
N ASN A 90 15.12 -1.35 19.76
CA ASN A 90 14.57 -2.68 19.50
C ASN A 90 13.28 -2.63 18.68
N THR A 91 12.42 -1.65 18.98
CA THR A 91 11.16 -1.47 18.26
C THR A 91 11.39 -1.09 16.80
N PHE A 92 12.29 -0.13 16.53
CA PHE A 92 12.64 0.26 15.17
C PHE A 92 13.40 -0.85 14.42
N GLN A 93 14.29 -1.58 15.09
CA GLN A 93 14.96 -2.75 14.51
C GLN A 93 13.95 -3.82 14.06
N THR A 94 12.88 -4.02 14.84
CA THR A 94 11.82 -4.97 14.48
C THR A 94 11.03 -4.49 13.26
N LEU A 95 10.76 -3.19 13.14
CA LEU A 95 10.08 -2.62 11.98
C LEU A 95 10.91 -2.72 10.71
N ILE A 96 12.22 -2.44 10.77
CA ILE A 96 13.04 -2.47 9.57
C ILE A 96 13.19 -3.89 8.99
N LYS A 97 13.00 -4.94 9.79
CA LYS A 97 12.99 -6.34 9.30
C LYS A 97 11.85 -6.61 8.32
N GLN A 98 10.76 -5.85 8.37
CA GLN A 98 9.65 -5.97 7.42
C GLN A 98 10.03 -5.50 6.01
N LYS A 99 11.05 -4.64 5.87
CA LYS A 99 11.62 -4.15 4.59
C LYS A 99 10.63 -3.50 3.61
N GLN A 100 9.43 -3.14 4.07
CA GLN A 100 8.37 -2.58 3.22
C GLN A 100 7.46 -1.62 3.97
N GLY A 101 6.75 -0.77 3.23
CA GLY A 101 5.76 0.17 3.75
C GLY A 101 6.36 1.49 4.27
N LYS A 102 5.49 2.47 4.54
CA LYS A 102 5.91 3.80 5.01
C LYS A 102 6.60 3.74 6.38
N ALA A 103 6.10 2.89 7.27
CA ALA A 103 6.64 2.72 8.62
C ALA A 103 8.10 2.25 8.61
N TYR A 104 8.50 1.43 7.62
CA TYR A 104 9.89 1.02 7.43
C TYR A 104 10.83 2.21 7.27
N HIS A 105 10.49 3.15 6.38
CA HIS A 105 11.34 4.30 6.08
C HIS A 105 11.46 5.26 7.27
N VAL A 106 10.35 5.47 7.98
CA VAL A 106 10.34 6.32 9.18
C VAL A 106 11.16 5.65 10.30
N ALA A 107 10.93 4.37 10.58
CA ALA A 107 11.68 3.62 11.59
C ALA A 107 13.19 3.65 11.32
N LYS A 108 13.60 3.57 10.04
CA LYS A 108 14.99 3.65 9.64
C LYS A 108 15.64 4.99 9.97
N LEU A 109 14.92 6.10 9.76
CA LEU A 109 15.39 7.43 10.11
C LEU A 109 15.59 7.57 11.63
N TYR A 110 14.62 7.11 12.42
CA TYR A 110 14.74 7.12 13.89
C TYR A 110 15.87 6.22 14.38
N LEU A 111 16.05 5.03 13.80
CA LEU A 111 17.14 4.14 14.17
C LEU A 111 18.51 4.76 13.87
N ALA A 112 18.66 5.43 12.72
CA ALA A 112 19.87 6.19 12.40
C ALA A 112 20.14 7.29 13.43
N THR A 113 19.10 8.01 13.86
CA THR A 113 19.21 9.03 14.91
C THR A 113 19.61 8.42 16.25
N ILE A 114 19.06 7.27 16.63
CA ILE A 114 19.48 6.55 17.84
C ILE A 114 20.95 6.15 17.75
N TYR A 115 21.40 5.61 16.62
CA TYR A 115 22.81 5.28 16.42
C TYR A 115 23.72 6.51 16.52
N ALA A 116 23.32 7.65 15.96
CA ALA A 116 24.03 8.91 16.13
C ALA A 116 24.14 9.33 17.61
N GLN A 117 23.05 9.20 18.38
CA GLN A 117 23.06 9.52 19.82
C GLN A 117 23.96 8.59 20.63
N LYS A 118 24.02 7.30 20.25
CA LYS A 118 24.88 6.29 20.89
C LYS A 118 26.35 6.36 20.47
N GLY A 119 26.73 7.35 19.65
CA GLY A 119 28.10 7.49 19.13
C GLY A 119 28.45 6.49 18.01
N LYS A 120 27.49 5.71 17.54
CA LYS A 120 27.62 4.76 16.42
C LYS A 120 27.53 5.50 15.08
N THR A 121 28.51 6.36 14.85
CA THR A 121 28.50 7.33 13.74
C THR A 121 28.51 6.65 12.37
N ASP A 122 29.26 5.55 12.22
CA ASP A 122 29.37 4.85 10.95
C ASP A 122 28.05 4.15 10.57
N GLU A 123 27.42 3.49 11.53
CA GLU A 123 26.11 2.86 11.33
C GLU A 123 25.02 3.90 11.05
N ALA A 124 25.05 5.03 11.76
CA ALA A 124 24.14 6.14 11.51
C ALA A 124 24.31 6.70 10.09
N LYS A 125 25.55 6.98 9.67
CA LYS A 125 25.87 7.46 8.33
C LYS A 125 25.39 6.49 7.25
N SER A 126 25.64 5.19 7.42
CA SER A 126 25.19 4.16 6.49
C SER A 126 23.67 4.18 6.31
N LEU A 127 22.91 4.22 7.41
CA LEU A 127 21.45 4.27 7.36
C LEU A 127 20.92 5.56 6.72
N TYR A 128 21.46 6.73 7.07
CA TYR A 128 21.05 7.99 6.46
C TYR A 128 21.35 8.02 4.96
N GLN A 129 22.53 7.57 4.53
CA GLN A 129 22.88 7.49 3.11
C GLN A 129 21.93 6.57 2.36
N GLU A 130 21.50 5.45 2.96
CA GLU A 130 20.53 4.57 2.32
C GLU A 130 19.16 5.24 2.15
N ILE A 131 18.72 6.05 3.12
CA ILE A 131 17.49 6.85 3.02
C ILE A 131 17.61 7.87 1.88
N VAL A 132 18.74 8.59 1.80
CA VAL A 132 18.98 9.58 0.74
C VAL A 132 18.95 8.93 -0.66
N LYS A 133 19.52 7.74 -0.80
CA LYS A 133 19.54 6.99 -2.06
C LYS A 133 18.16 6.43 -2.45
N LYS A 134 17.38 5.92 -1.49
CA LYS A 134 16.13 5.18 -1.76
C LYS A 134 14.86 6.03 -1.69
N SER A 135 14.92 7.25 -1.15
CA SER A 135 13.73 8.10 -0.96
C SER A 135 13.89 9.50 -1.61
N PRO A 136 14.22 9.60 -2.91
CA PRO A 136 14.44 10.90 -3.57
C PRO A 136 13.18 11.79 -3.51
N GLY A 137 13.38 13.09 -3.23
CA GLY A 137 12.31 14.10 -3.22
C GLY A 137 11.35 14.05 -2.01
N THR A 138 11.67 13.28 -0.97
CA THR A 138 10.84 13.17 0.24
C THR A 138 11.39 14.00 1.39
N MET A 139 10.52 14.38 2.35
CA MET A 139 10.94 15.01 3.60
C MET A 139 11.97 14.16 4.38
N LEU A 140 11.87 12.83 4.29
CA LEU A 140 12.82 11.89 4.91
C LEU A 140 14.24 12.07 4.36
N LYS A 141 14.38 12.29 3.04
CA LYS A 141 15.68 12.60 2.44
C LYS A 141 16.25 13.90 3.00
N ALA A 142 15.46 14.97 3.03
CA ALA A 142 15.92 16.26 3.55
C ALA A 142 16.38 16.16 5.02
N LEU A 143 15.64 15.40 5.85
CA LEU A 143 16.02 15.14 7.24
C LEU A 143 17.32 14.33 7.34
N ALA A 144 17.47 13.28 6.52
CA ALA A 144 18.67 12.45 6.49
C ALA A 144 19.91 13.23 5.99
N GLU A 145 19.77 14.06 4.96
CA GLU A 145 20.85 14.94 4.46
C GLU A 145 21.31 15.92 5.53
N ARG A 146 20.35 16.57 6.21
CA ARG A 146 20.66 17.48 7.32
C ARG A 146 21.38 16.76 8.47
N ALA A 147 20.94 15.54 8.80
CA ALA A 147 21.60 14.74 9.84
C ALA A 147 23.02 14.33 9.45
N LEU A 148 23.25 13.91 8.19
CA LEU A 148 24.58 13.60 7.66
C LEU A 148 25.53 14.80 7.77
N GLN A 149 25.08 15.98 7.33
CA GLN A 149 25.88 17.20 7.42
C GLN A 149 26.26 17.53 8.87
N ASN A 150 25.38 17.28 9.84
CA ASN A 150 25.68 17.49 11.25
C ASN A 150 26.71 16.48 11.78
N LEU A 151 26.70 15.24 11.27
CA LEU A 151 27.66 14.21 11.64
C LEU A 151 29.05 14.41 11.02
N GLU A 152 29.15 15.12 9.91
CA GLU A 152 30.44 15.44 9.26
C GLU A 152 31.12 16.67 9.87
N LYS A 153 30.35 17.52 10.58
CA LYS A 153 30.85 18.74 11.24
C LYS A 153 31.31 18.52 12.68
N LYS A 154 31.02 17.35 13.26
CA LYS A 154 31.47 16.94 14.60
C LYS A 154 32.77 16.19 14.52
#